data_AF-A0A948PNL5-F1
#
_entry.id   AF-A0A948PNL5-F1
#
_cell.length_a   1.000
_cell.length_b   1.000
_cell.length_c   1.000
_cell.angle_alpha   90.00
_cell.angle_beta   90.00
_cell.angle_gamma   90.00
#
_symmetry.space_group_name_H-M   'P 1'
#
loop_
_entity.id
_entity.type
_entity.pdbx_description
1 polymer ?
#
loop_
_entity_poly.entity_id
_entity_poly.type
_entity_poly.pdbx_seq_one_letter_code
_entity_poly.pdbx_strand_id
1 'polypeptide(L)'
;MDHQEIKELLSAYADGVLQGEQEQLVDAHLKTCPGCRQELNELERFEEVMTKMELKKVDKEVWKLYWDSVYNRLERRIGWILLSIGGMMLLFFGGYKLIEGLILDPGIPLLLKIGLLVFIAGIAVMLISFVKEQFFVYKRERYREVEK
;
A
#
# COMPACT_ATOMS: atom_id res chain seq x y z
N MET A 1 48.27 -3.39 -23.30
CA MET A 1 47.19 -2.45 -22.96
C MET A 1 47.81 -1.16 -22.51
N ASP A 2 47.19 -0.04 -22.88
CA ASP A 2 47.61 1.27 -22.41
C ASP A 2 47.26 1.43 -20.92
N HIS A 3 48.05 2.23 -20.20
CA HIS A 3 47.79 2.58 -18.80
C HIS A 3 46.38 3.15 -18.61
N GLN A 4 45.86 3.83 -19.64
CA GLN A 4 44.53 4.43 -19.67
C GLN A 4 43.41 3.37 -19.69
N GLU A 5 43.58 2.25 -20.40
CA GLU A 5 42.61 1.15 -20.46
C GLU A 5 42.53 0.40 -19.13
N ILE A 6 43.67 0.19 -18.47
CA ILE A 6 43.71 -0.44 -17.14
C ILE A 6 42.94 0.41 -16.13
N LYS A 7 43.08 1.74 -16.21
CA LYS A 7 42.42 2.67 -15.29
C LYS A 7 40.90 2.61 -15.37
N GLU A 8 40.34 2.37 -16.55
CA GLU A 8 38.89 2.16 -16.71
C GLU A 8 38.43 0.85 -16.05
N LEU A 9 39.28 -0.18 -16.07
CA LEU A 9 39.00 -1.50 -15.49
C LEU A 9 39.20 -1.56 -13.97
N LEU A 10 39.88 -0.59 -13.34
CA LEU A 10 40.15 -0.61 -11.90
C LEU A 10 38.89 -0.62 -11.03
N SER A 11 37.83 0.07 -11.45
CA SER A 11 36.55 0.08 -10.73
C SER A 11 35.90 -1.32 -10.71
N ALA A 12 35.80 -1.95 -11.88
CA ALA A 12 35.30 -3.31 -12.04
C ALA A 12 36.20 -4.35 -11.34
N TYR A 13 37.50 -4.11 -11.25
CA TYR A 13 38.43 -4.93 -10.48
C TYR A 13 38.18 -4.80 -8.97
N ALA A 14 38.00 -3.57 -8.47
CA ALA A 14 37.71 -3.31 -7.05
C ALA A 14 36.37 -3.96 -6.62
N ASP A 15 35.35 -3.91 -7.47
CA ASP A 15 34.05 -4.56 -7.26
C ASP A 15 34.10 -6.10 -7.41
N GLY A 16 35.24 -6.68 -7.81
CA GLY A 16 35.40 -8.12 -8.00
C GLY A 16 34.62 -8.73 -9.18
N VAL A 17 34.23 -7.91 -10.17
CA VAL A 17 33.41 -8.35 -11.31
C VAL A 17 34.20 -8.69 -12.57
N LEU A 18 35.50 -8.38 -12.63
CA LEU A 18 36.38 -8.85 -13.71
C LEU A 18 36.64 -10.35 -13.58
N GLN A 19 36.68 -11.05 -14.72
CA GLN A 19 36.98 -12.49 -14.77
C GLN A 19 37.87 -12.82 -15.97
N GLY A 20 38.73 -13.83 -15.81
CA GLY A 20 39.49 -14.42 -16.89
C GLY A 20 40.68 -13.56 -17.34
N GLU A 21 40.77 -13.29 -18.65
CA GLU A 21 41.94 -12.64 -19.25
C GLU A 21 42.13 -11.18 -18.77
N GLN A 22 41.04 -10.44 -18.55
CA GLN A 22 41.08 -9.05 -18.12
C GLN A 22 41.61 -8.89 -16.68
N GLU A 23 41.23 -9.80 -15.78
CA GLU A 23 41.70 -9.82 -14.39
C GLU A 23 43.21 -10.06 -14.35
N GLN A 24 43.71 -11.03 -15.11
CA GLN A 24 45.15 -11.35 -15.20
C GLN A 24 45.97 -10.19 -15.77
N LEU A 25 45.41 -9.44 -16.73
CA LEU A 25 46.05 -8.27 -17.32
C LEU A 25 46.15 -7.10 -16.31
N VAL A 26 45.08 -6.85 -15.55
CA VAL A 26 45.08 -5.85 -14.47
C VAL A 26 46.08 -6.24 -13.38
N ASP A 27 46.10 -7.50 -12.94
CA ASP A 27 47.07 -8.03 -11.96
C ASP A 27 48.53 -7.87 -12.41
N ALA A 28 48.82 -8.17 -13.68
CA ALA A 28 50.15 -8.01 -14.25
C ALA A 28 50.58 -6.53 -14.26
N HIS A 29 49.65 -5.62 -14.57
CA HIS A 29 49.91 -4.18 -14.59
C HIS A 29 50.05 -3.58 -13.18
N LEU A 30 49.28 -4.05 -12.20
CA LEU A 30 49.40 -3.61 -10.81
C LEU A 30 50.78 -3.94 -10.23
N LYS A 31 51.44 -5.02 -10.68
CA LYS A 31 52.82 -5.35 -10.24
C LYS A 31 53.85 -4.34 -10.75
N THR A 32 53.66 -3.80 -11.95
CA THR A 32 54.61 -2.90 -12.62
C THR A 32 54.31 -1.42 -12.40
N CYS A 33 53.05 -1.04 -12.22
CA CYS A 33 52.64 0.36 -12.11
C CYS A 33 52.30 0.75 -10.66
N PRO A 34 53.01 1.71 -10.05
CA PRO A 34 52.67 2.22 -8.72
C PRO A 34 51.45 3.16 -8.73
N GLY A 35 51.20 3.87 -9.84
CA GLY A 35 50.06 4.80 -9.95
C GLY A 35 48.70 4.10 -9.89
N CYS A 36 48.52 3.02 -10.66
CA CYS A 36 47.28 2.23 -10.62
C CYS A 36 47.06 1.54 -9.25
N ARG A 37 48.14 1.17 -8.55
CA ARG A 37 48.06 0.64 -7.18
C ARG A 37 47.54 1.68 -6.20
N GLN A 38 47.98 2.93 -6.34
CA GLN A 38 47.49 4.01 -5.49
C GLN A 38 46.02 4.30 -5.77
N GLU A 39 45.61 4.35 -7.04
CA GLU A 39 44.21 4.58 -7.42
C GLU A 39 43.29 3.47 -6.92
N LEU A 40 43.70 2.20 -7.01
CA LEU A 40 42.94 1.08 -6.46
C LEU A 40 42.75 1.20 -4.94
N ASN A 41 43.80 1.59 -4.22
CA ASN A 41 43.73 1.79 -2.77
C ASN A 41 42.77 2.94 -2.39
N GLU A 42 42.73 4.01 -3.18
CA GLU A 42 41.78 5.11 -2.97
C GLU A 42 40.32 4.67 -3.15
N LEU A 43 40.04 3.79 -4.13
CA LEU A 43 38.72 3.20 -4.35
C LEU A 43 38.30 2.30 -3.18
N GLU A 44 39.16 1.37 -2.76
CA GLU A 44 38.91 0.47 -1.62
C GLU A 44 38.65 1.26 -0.32
N ARG A 45 39.41 2.34 -0.10
CA ARG A 45 39.24 3.19 1.08
C ARG A 45 37.90 3.94 1.07
N PHE A 46 37.44 4.38 -0.11
CA PHE A 46 36.13 5.02 -0.23
C PHE A 46 35.00 4.04 0.09
N GLU A 47 35.09 2.81 -0.43
CA GLU A 47 34.12 1.74 -0.14
C GLU A 47 34.09 1.39 1.36
N GLU A 48 35.24 1.33 2.02
CA GLU A 48 35.33 1.09 3.45
C GLU A 48 34.62 2.18 4.26
N VAL A 49 34.78 3.45 3.88
CA VAL A 49 34.11 4.59 4.53
C VAL A 49 32.60 4.52 4.32
N MET A 50 32.15 4.24 3.10
CA MET A 50 30.73 4.11 2.78
C MET A 50 30.08 2.93 3.50
N THR A 51 30.80 1.82 3.65
CA THR A 51 30.33 0.63 4.38
C THR A 51 30.21 0.90 5.89
N LYS A 52 31.11 1.71 6.45
CA LYS A 52 31.03 2.16 7.85
C LYS A 52 29.91 3.15 8.11
N MET A 53 29.33 3.76 7.08
CA MET A 53 28.09 4.51 7.21
C MET A 53 26.94 3.53 7.42
N GLU A 54 26.70 3.15 8.67
CA GLU A 54 25.52 2.37 9.03
C GLU A 54 24.26 3.17 8.66
N LEU A 55 23.61 2.77 7.57
CA LEU A 55 22.27 3.24 7.25
C LEU A 55 21.35 2.85 8.40
N LYS A 56 20.79 3.86 9.07
CA LYS A 56 19.86 3.69 10.19
C LYS A 56 18.76 2.71 9.78
N LYS A 57 18.82 1.48 10.32
CA LYS A 57 17.78 0.47 10.12
C LYS A 57 16.47 1.05 10.67
N VAL A 58 15.46 1.17 9.80
CA VAL A 58 14.13 1.64 10.20
C VAL A 58 13.61 0.71 11.29
N ASP A 59 13.24 1.29 12.43
CA ASP A 59 12.78 0.55 13.59
C ASP A 59 11.50 -0.24 13.26
N LYS A 60 11.42 -1.47 13.76
CA LYS A 60 10.24 -2.34 13.64
C LYS A 60 9.01 -1.72 14.31
N GLU A 61 9.16 -0.77 15.23
CA GLU A 61 8.05 -0.03 15.83
C GLU A 61 7.31 0.89 14.85
N VAL A 62 8.03 1.49 13.89
CA VAL A 62 7.42 2.34 12.86
C VAL A 62 6.47 1.51 11.97
N TRP A 63 6.82 0.24 11.74
CA TRP A 63 5.98 -0.69 11.00
C TRP A 63 4.64 -0.97 11.70
N LYS A 64 4.61 -1.09 13.03
CA LYS A 64 3.36 -1.32 13.77
C LYS A 64 2.40 -0.14 13.70
N LEU A 65 2.92 1.09 13.83
CA LEU A 65 2.12 2.32 13.74
C LEU A 65 1.49 2.50 12.35
N TYR A 66 2.23 2.13 11.30
CA TYR A 66 1.70 2.20 9.94
C TYR A 66 0.54 1.21 9.73
N TRP A 67 0.71 -0.05 10.15
CA TRP A 67 -0.30 -1.08 9.96
C TRP A 67 -1.58 -0.86 10.76
N ASP A 68 -1.48 -0.40 12.02
CA ASP A 68 -2.65 -0.21 12.87
C ASP A 68 -3.58 0.91 12.37
N SER A 69 -2.99 1.98 11.82
CA SER A 69 -3.76 3.11 11.26
C SER A 69 -4.48 2.78 9.94
N VAL A 70 -3.94 1.84 9.17
CA VAL A 70 -4.49 1.43 7.87
C VAL A 70 -5.53 0.33 8.08
N TYR A 71 -5.23 -0.71 8.85
CA TYR A 71 -6.11 -1.88 9.01
C TYR A 71 -7.42 -1.53 9.74
N ASN A 72 -7.34 -0.83 10.88
CA ASN A 72 -8.53 -0.47 11.66
C ASN A 72 -9.46 0.53 10.94
N ARG A 73 -8.91 1.34 10.02
CA ARG A 73 -9.70 2.31 9.24
C ARG A 73 -10.41 1.66 8.06
N LEU A 74 -9.79 0.66 7.43
CA LEU A 74 -10.38 -0.07 6.31
C LEU A 74 -11.47 -1.04 6.77
N GLU A 75 -11.25 -1.77 7.87
CA GLU A 75 -12.20 -2.79 8.34
C GLU A 75 -13.57 -2.18 8.67
N ARG A 76 -13.59 -1.07 9.43
CA ARG A 76 -14.85 -0.38 9.77
C ARG A 76 -15.55 0.18 8.54
N ARG A 77 -14.82 0.77 7.59
CA ARG A 77 -15.44 1.35 6.38
C ARG A 77 -15.99 0.28 5.45
N ILE A 78 -15.21 -0.77 5.21
CA ILE A 78 -15.63 -1.88 4.33
C ILE A 78 -16.78 -2.65 4.98
N GLY A 79 -16.75 -2.85 6.30
CA GLY A 79 -17.83 -3.50 7.04
C GLY A 79 -19.19 -2.80 6.86
N TRP A 80 -19.25 -1.48 7.02
CA TRP A 80 -20.50 -0.74 6.81
C TRP A 80 -20.96 -0.71 5.36
N ILE A 81 -20.04 -0.66 4.40
CA ILE A 81 -20.37 -0.71 2.97
C ILE A 81 -20.96 -2.08 2.62
N LEU A 82 -20.31 -3.18 3.03
CA LEU A 82 -20.80 -4.54 2.79
C LEU A 82 -22.14 -4.79 3.50
N LEU A 83 -22.30 -4.32 4.74
CA LEU A 83 -23.55 -4.46 5.50
C LEU A 83 -24.69 -3.67 4.85
N SER A 84 -24.43 -2.46 4.35
CA SER A 84 -25.43 -1.67 3.63
C SER A 84 -25.82 -2.32 2.30
N ILE A 85 -24.86 -2.82 1.52
CA ILE A 85 -25.13 -3.48 0.24
C ILE A 85 -25.90 -4.79 0.49
N GLY A 86 -25.47 -5.59 1.47
CA GLY A 86 -26.17 -6.81 1.87
C GLY A 86 -27.58 -6.54 2.36
N GLY A 87 -27.77 -5.52 3.21
CA GLY A 87 -29.09 -5.07 3.67
C GLY A 87 -30.00 -4.63 2.53
N MET A 88 -29.46 -3.84 1.59
CA MET A 88 -30.18 -3.41 0.38
C MET A 88 -30.62 -4.62 -0.47
N MET A 89 -29.72 -5.58 -0.69
CA MET A 89 -29.99 -6.79 -1.46
C MET A 89 -31.05 -7.67 -0.77
N LEU A 90 -30.98 -7.82 0.55
CA LEU A 90 -31.99 -8.56 1.35
C LEU A 90 -33.35 -7.86 1.36
N LEU A 91 -33.40 -6.53 1.45
CA LEU A 91 -34.64 -5.77 1.36
C LEU A 91 -35.28 -5.90 -0.02
N PHE A 92 -34.47 -5.88 -1.08
CA PHE A 92 -34.95 -6.03 -2.44
C PHE A 92 -35.49 -7.44 -2.69
N PHE A 93 -34.73 -8.46 -2.30
CA PHE A 93 -35.13 -9.86 -2.47
C PHE A 93 -36.32 -10.24 -1.56
N GLY A 94 -36.28 -9.84 -0.28
CA GLY A 94 -37.38 -10.05 0.67
C GLY A 94 -38.64 -9.27 0.29
N GLY A 95 -38.47 -8.02 -0.18
CA GLY A 95 -39.54 -7.23 -0.75
C GLY A 95 -40.15 -7.89 -1.99
N TYR A 96 -39.33 -8.38 -2.92
CA TYR A 96 -39.81 -9.12 -4.10
C TYR A 96 -40.61 -10.37 -3.71
N LYS A 97 -40.12 -11.16 -2.74
CA LYS A 97 -40.83 -12.36 -2.26
C LYS A 97 -42.14 -12.04 -1.54
N LEU A 98 -42.18 -10.97 -0.74
CA LEU A 98 -43.41 -10.49 -0.12
C LEU A 98 -44.40 -9.94 -1.16
N ILE A 99 -43.91 -9.23 -2.16
CA ILE A 99 -44.71 -8.72 -3.29
C ILE A 99 -45.31 -9.88 -4.06
N GLU A 100 -44.52 -10.91 -4.41
CA GLU A 100 -45.02 -12.12 -5.08
C GLU A 100 -46.16 -12.76 -4.27
N GLY A 101 -46.00 -12.91 -2.94
CA GLY A 101 -47.04 -13.48 -2.07
C GLY A 101 -48.27 -12.59 -1.82
N LEU A 102 -48.13 -11.26 -1.82
CA LEU A 102 -49.24 -10.32 -1.53
C LEU A 102 -49.93 -9.74 -2.77
N ILE A 103 -49.27 -9.65 -3.93
CA ILE A 103 -49.84 -9.05 -5.14
C ILE A 103 -50.57 -10.07 -6.02
N LEU A 104 -50.23 -11.36 -5.94
CA LEU A 104 -50.96 -12.44 -6.61
C LEU A 104 -52.33 -12.74 -5.97
N ASP A 105 -52.55 -12.33 -4.71
CA ASP A 105 -53.85 -12.41 -4.05
C ASP A 105 -54.70 -11.15 -4.30
N PRO A 106 -55.82 -11.23 -5.04
CA PRO A 106 -56.66 -10.08 -5.38
C PRO A 106 -57.47 -9.51 -4.19
N GLY A 107 -57.41 -10.14 -3.01
CA GLY A 107 -58.14 -9.74 -1.81
C GLY A 107 -57.46 -8.64 -0.97
N ILE A 108 -56.23 -8.23 -1.30
CA ILE A 108 -55.45 -7.32 -0.45
C ILE A 108 -55.71 -5.84 -0.79
N PRO A 109 -56.08 -4.99 0.19
CA PRO A 109 -56.35 -3.58 -0.03
C PRO A 109 -55.12 -2.81 -0.53
N LEU A 110 -55.35 -1.89 -1.48
CA LEU A 110 -54.32 -1.03 -2.10
C LEU A 110 -53.48 -0.25 -1.09
N LEU A 111 -54.04 0.09 0.08
CA LEU A 111 -53.35 0.78 1.16
C LEU A 111 -52.12 0.01 1.67
N LEU A 112 -52.23 -1.33 1.74
CA LEU A 112 -51.17 -2.20 2.25
C LEU A 112 -50.00 -2.27 1.27
N LYS A 113 -50.28 -2.20 -0.04
CA LYS A 113 -49.27 -2.15 -1.11
C LYS A 113 -48.45 -0.87 -1.06
N ILE A 114 -49.13 0.27 -0.90
CA ILE A 114 -48.48 1.59 -0.79
C ILE A 114 -47.69 1.67 0.53
N GLY A 115 -48.26 1.19 1.64
CA GLY A 115 -47.58 1.16 2.93
C GLY A 115 -46.28 0.36 2.91
N LEU A 116 -46.27 -0.81 2.26
CA LEU A 116 -45.07 -1.65 2.15
C LEU A 116 -43.97 -0.98 1.31
N LEU A 117 -44.32 -0.33 0.19
CA LEU A 117 -43.34 0.39 -0.63
C LEU A 117 -42.69 1.56 0.12
N VAL A 118 -43.50 2.35 0.83
CA VAL A 118 -42.99 3.47 1.64
C VAL A 118 -42.12 2.95 2.79
N PHE A 119 -42.47 1.82 3.40
CA PHE A 119 -41.69 1.20 4.46
C PHE A 119 -40.30 0.73 3.98
N ILE A 120 -40.25 0.02 2.84
CA ILE A 120 -38.98 -0.44 2.24
C ILE A 120 -38.11 0.77 1.84
N ALA A 121 -38.72 1.79 1.23
CA ALA A 121 -38.01 3.03 0.86
C ALA A 121 -37.47 3.76 2.11
N GLY A 122 -38.23 3.81 3.21
CA GLY A 122 -37.80 4.41 4.47
C GLY A 122 -36.58 3.70 5.08
N ILE A 123 -36.57 2.37 5.09
CA ILE A 123 -35.42 1.59 5.58
C ILE A 123 -34.19 1.84 4.72
N ALA A 124 -34.34 1.88 3.39
CA ALA A 124 -33.24 2.18 2.48
C ALA A 124 -32.64 3.58 2.74
N VAL A 125 -33.50 4.60 2.89
CA VAL A 125 -33.06 5.98 3.20
C VAL A 125 -32.36 6.07 4.57
N MET A 126 -32.88 5.37 5.57
CA MET A 126 -32.30 5.35 6.92
C MET A 126 -30.90 4.71 6.92
N LEU A 127 -30.72 3.59 6.21
CA LEU A 127 -29.42 2.95 6.05
C LEU A 127 -28.42 3.89 5.35
N ILE A 128 -28.84 4.61 4.31
CA ILE A 128 -27.99 5.58 3.61
C ILE A 128 -27.61 6.76 4.51
N SER A 129 -28.56 7.27 5.30
CA SER A 129 -28.32 8.37 6.24
C SER A 129 -27.29 7.97 7.30
N PHE A 130 -27.43 6.77 7.87
CA PHE A 130 -26.49 6.24 8.86
C PHE A 130 -25.06 6.10 8.30
N VAL A 131 -24.92 5.61 7.06
CA VAL A 131 -23.63 5.50 6.38
C VAL A 131 -23.00 6.88 6.12
N LYS A 132 -23.79 7.87 5.68
CA LYS A 132 -23.28 9.24 5.45
C LYS A 132 -22.82 9.91 6.74
N GLU A 133 -23.58 9.75 7.82
CA GLU A 133 -23.28 10.36 9.11
C GLU A 133 -21.97 9.80 9.70
N GLN A 134 -21.79 8.48 9.69
CA GLN A 134 -20.56 7.85 10.15
C GLN A 134 -19.34 8.23 9.29
N PHE A 135 -19.50 8.40 7.98
CA PHE A 135 -18.41 8.85 7.11
C PHE A 135 -18.02 10.31 7.34
N PHE A 136 -19.00 11.18 7.61
CA PHE A 136 -18.80 12.62 7.76
C PHE A 136 -18.24 13.01 9.12
N VAL A 137 -18.70 12.37 10.21
CA VAL A 137 -18.17 12.57 11.57
C VAL A 137 -16.68 12.21 11.64
N TYR A 138 -16.27 11.09 11.01
CA TYR A 138 -14.86 10.68 10.97
C TYR A 138 -13.94 11.68 10.25
N LYS A 139 -14.45 12.38 9.23
CA LYS A 139 -13.64 13.37 8.48
C LYS A 139 -13.41 14.65 9.29
N ARG A 140 -14.27 14.95 10.26
CA ARG A 140 -14.22 16.17 11.08
C ARG A 140 -13.30 16.04 12.30
N GLU A 141 -13.10 14.83 12.84
CA GLU A 141 -12.13 14.59 13.93
C GLU A 141 -10.67 14.73 13.46
N ARG A 142 -10.36 14.36 12.21
CA ARG A 142 -8.99 14.41 11.65
C ARG A 142 -8.38 15.83 11.58
N TYR A 143 -9.16 16.89 11.71
CA TYR A 143 -8.65 18.28 11.70
C TYR A 143 -8.60 18.92 13.09
N ARG A 144 -9.00 18.21 14.15
CA ARG A 144 -9.02 18.75 15.50
C ARG A 144 -7.67 18.67 16.23
N GLU A 145 -6.73 17.90 15.68
CA GLU A 145 -5.37 17.75 16.23
C GLU A 145 -4.38 18.81 15.70
N VAL A 146 -4.81 19.71 14.81
CA VAL A 146 -3.94 20.77 14.22
C VAL A 146 -4.19 22.15 14.81
N GLU A 147 -4.92 22.25 15.93
CA GLU A 147 -5.22 23.52 16.58
C GLU A 147 -4.86 23.50 18.07
N LYS A 148 -3.56 23.62 18.35
CA LYS A 148 -2.88 24.50 19.33
C LYS A 148 -1.53 23.93 19.74
#